data_AF-A0A8T6RYY9-F1
#
_entry.id   AF-A0A8T6RYY9-F1
#
_cell.length_a   1.000
_cell.length_b   1.000
_cell.length_c   1.000
_cell.angle_alpha   90.00
_cell.angle_beta   90.00
_cell.angle_gamma   90.00
#
_symmetry.space_group_name_H-M   'P 1'
#
loop_
_entity.id
_entity.type
_entity.pdbx_description
1 polymer ?
#
loop_
_entity_poly.entity_id
_entity_poly.type
_entity_poly.pdbx_seq_one_letter_code
_entity_poly.pdbx_strand_id
1 'polypeptide(L)' 'FGRFERRALKEYGTGLGLSIVVKAVERSGGRTWVEDRVPGDHTQGAVFVVELMAA' A
#
# COMPACT_ATOMS: atom_id res chain seq x y z
N PHE A 1 8.71 18.05 6.59
CA PHE A 1 9.17 16.65 6.63
C PHE A 1 10.28 16.50 7.68
N GLY A 2 9.89 16.62 8.95
CA GLY A 2 10.80 16.51 10.08
C GLY A 2 11.25 15.06 10.27
N ARG A 3 12.58 14.90 10.26
CA ARG A 3 13.39 13.77 10.72
C ARG A 3 12.76 13.04 11.91
N PHE A 4 12.46 11.75 11.78
CA PHE A 4 12.07 10.90 12.91
C PHE A 4 13.25 10.01 13.32
N GLU A 5 13.77 10.32 14.51
CA GLU A 5 14.55 9.41 15.33
C GLU A 5 13.76 8.13 15.60
N ARG A 6 14.40 6.98 15.37
CA ARG A 6 13.90 5.67 15.79
C ARG A 6 13.96 5.57 17.31
N ARG A 7 12.79 5.63 17.97
CA ARG A 7 12.60 5.14 19.33
C ARG A 7 11.77 3.86 19.26
N ALA A 8 12.39 2.76 19.70
CA ALA A 8 11.77 1.45 19.81
C ALA A 8 10.52 1.52 20.70
N LEU A 9 9.34 1.49 20.08
CA LEU A 9 8.05 1.31 20.74
C LEU A 9 7.21 0.45 19.82
N LYS A 10 7.19 -0.87 20.06
CA LYS A 10 6.09 -1.78 19.68
C LYS A 10 5.43 -1.37 18.35
N GLU A 11 6.25 -1.36 17.29
CA GLU A 11 6.07 -0.44 16.17
C GLU A 11 4.86 -0.85 15.31
N TYR A 12 3.71 -0.23 15.55
CA TYR A 12 2.70 -0.07 14.51
C TYR A 12 3.42 0.51 13.30
N GLY A 13 3.47 -0.24 12.20
CA GLY A 13 4.08 0.22 10.97
C GLY A 13 3.54 1.61 10.65
N THR A 14 4.41 2.54 10.28
CA THR A 14 4.09 3.97 10.10
C THR A 14 3.07 4.25 8.98
N GLY A 15 2.52 3.23 8.34
CA GLY A 15 1.65 3.34 7.16
C GLY A 15 2.38 3.82 5.90
N LEU A 16 3.70 4.03 5.97
CA LEU A 16 4.45 4.68 4.89
C LEU A 16 4.61 3.78 3.66
N GLY A 17 4.77 2.46 3.83
CA GLY A 17 5.02 1.52 2.72
C GLY A 17 3.98 1.61 1.61
N LEU A 18 2.69 1.46 1.95
CA LEU A 18 1.62 1.51 0.97
C LEU A 18 1.43 2.94 0.40
N SER A 19 1.66 3.98 1.20
CA SER A 19 1.60 5.36 0.70
C SER A 19 2.65 5.67 -0.39
N ILE A 20 3.82 5.02 -0.32
CA ILE A 20 4.86 5.14 -1.34
C ILE A 20 4.39 4.46 -2.63
N VAL A 21 3.79 3.27 -2.53
CA VAL A 21 3.27 2.53 -3.68
C VAL A 21 2.16 3.33 -4.38
N VAL A 22 1.17 3.82 -3.64
CA VAL A 22 0.06 4.62 -4.19
C VAL A 22 0.60 5.82 -4.98
N LYS A 23 1.51 6.59 -4.37
CA LYS A 23 2.10 7.76 -5.04
C LYS A 23 2.92 7.40 -6.27
N ALA A 24 3.64 6.26 -6.25
CA ALA A 24 4.41 5.81 -7.41
C ALA A 24 3.49 5.45 -8.58
N VAL A 25 2.38 4.76 -8.31
CA VAL A 25 1.39 4.35 -9.30
C VAL A 25 0.62 5.55 -9.85
N GLU A 26 0.18 6.47 -8.99
CA GLU A 26 -0.48 7.73 -9.40
C GLU A 26 0.40 8.54 -10.37
N ARG A 27 1.71 8.63 -10.10
CA ARG A 27 2.67 9.33 -10.97
C ARG A 27 2.83 8.67 -12.33
N SER A 28 2.59 7.36 -12.42
CA SER A 28 2.57 6.62 -13.70
C SER A 28 1.23 6.71 -14.44
N GLY A 29 0.25 7.46 -13.90
CA GLY A 29 -1.11 7.50 -14.43
C GLY A 29 -1.91 6.22 -14.19
N GLY A 30 -1.40 5.32 -13.35
CA GLY A 30 -2.03 4.05 -13.01
C GLY A 30 -3.02 4.16 -11.84
N ARG A 31 -3.53 3.01 -11.39
CA ARG A 31 -4.49 2.88 -10.28
C ARG A 31 -4.13 1.71 -9.36
N THR A 32 -4.57 1.79 -8.10
CA THR A 32 -4.42 0.71 -7.12
C THR A 32 -5.72 0.44 -6.37
N TRP A 33 -5.98 -0.81 -6.00
CA TRP A 33 -7.08 -1.22 -5.13
C TRP A 33 -6.75 -2.52 -4.41
N VAL A 34 -7.66 -2.97 -3.54
CA VAL A 34 -7.50 -4.20 -2.75
C VAL A 34 -8.73 -5.07 -2.94
N GLU A 35 -8.50 -6.36 -3.14
CA GLU A 35 -9.54 -7.39 -3.23
C GLU A 35 -9.36 -8.42 -2.12
N ASP A 36 -10.44 -9.10 -1.74
CA ASP A 36 -10.33 -10.27 -0.88
C ASP A 36 -9.61 -11.39 -1.65
N ARG A 37 -8.63 -12.04 -1.01
CA ARG A 37 -7.94 -13.19 -1.63
C ARG A 37 -8.92 -14.31 -1.95
N VAL A 38 -9.92 -14.51 -1.08
CA VAL A 38 -11.06 -15.39 -1.33
C VAL A 38 -12.27 -14.49 -1.48
N PRO A 39 -12.94 -14.46 -2.65
CA PRO A 39 -14.03 -13.52 -2.90
C PRO A 39 -15.11 -13.55 -1.81
N GLY A 40 -15.32 -12.41 -1.15
CA GLY A 40 -16.30 -12.26 -0.08
C GLY A 40 -15.82 -12.70 1.32
N ASP A 41 -14.57 -13.14 1.46
CA ASP A 41 -13.97 -13.51 2.75
C ASP A 41 -12.63 -12.80 3.01
N HIS A 42 -12.74 -11.57 3.52
CA HIS A 42 -11.64 -10.75 4.00
C HIS A 42 -10.77 -11.38 5.11
N THR A 43 -11.24 -12.41 5.81
CA THR A 43 -10.47 -13.04 6.91
C THR A 43 -9.34 -13.92 6.36
N GLN A 44 -9.44 -14.28 5.09
CA GLN A 44 -8.49 -15.13 4.39
C GLN A 44 -7.35 -14.32 3.74
N GLY A 45 -7.30 -13.00 3.92
CA GLY A 45 -6.24 -12.14 3.42
C GLY A 45 -6.65 -11.37 2.16
N ALA A 46 -5.70 -10.62 1.61
CA ALA A 46 -5.95 -9.61 0.60
C ALA A 46 -5.02 -9.74 -0.62
N VAL A 47 -5.50 -9.30 -1.78
CA VAL A 47 -4.73 -9.12 -3.00
C VAL A 47 -4.64 -7.62 -3.30
N PHE A 48 -3.42 -7.08 -3.35
CA PHE A 48 -3.18 -5.69 -3.71
C PHE A 48 -2.98 -5.62 -5.22
N VAL A 49 -3.89 -4.97 -5.93
CA VAL A 49 -3.85 -4.86 -7.38
C VAL A 49 -3.26 -3.51 -7.78
N VAL A 50 -2.38 -3.54 -8.78
CA VAL A 50 -1.74 -2.38 -9.38
C VAL A 50 -1.96 -2.44 -10.88
N GLU A 51 -2.60 -1.41 -11.41
CA GLU A 51 -2.80 -1.20 -12.84
C GLU A 51 -1.89 -0.06 -13.29
N LEU A 52 -1.06 -0.30 -14.29
CA LEU A 52 -0.15 0.69 -14.87
C LEU A 52 -0.55 0.94 -16.33
N MET A 53 -0.38 2.18 -16.78
CA MET A 53 -0.56 2.50 -18.20
C MET A 53 0.57 1.87 -19.01
N ALA A 54 0.23 1.22 -20.12
CA ALA A 54 1.22 0.74 -21.08
C ALA A 54 1.82 1.92 -21.85
N ALA A 55 3.11 1.80 -22.20
CA ALA A 55 3.83 2.79 -23.00
C ALA A 55 3.48 2.69 -24.49
#